data_AF-A0A6B3H0V2-F1
#
_entry.id   AF-A0A6B3H0V2-F1
#
_cell.length_a   1.000
_cell.length_b   1.000
_cell.length_c   1.000
_cell.angle_alpha   90.00
_cell.angle_beta   90.00
_cell.angle_gamma   90.00
#
_symmetry.space_group_name_H-M   'P 1'
#
loop_
_entity.id
_entity.type
_entity.pdbx_description
1 polymer ?
#
loop_
_entity_poly.entity_id
_entity_poly.type
_entity_poly.pdbx_seq_one_letter_code
_entity_poly.pdbx_strand_id
1 'polypeptide(L)'
;RLGLPILALVRLRYPNGNYKPFHDLLETTPEIIEAHHVTGDDCFVLKVTARSMKHLEETTGRIGALGSVTTSIVYSSPLPRRA
;
A
#
# COMPACT_ATOMS: atom_id res chain seq x y z
N ARG A 1 -11.13 -16.71 -7.99
CA ARG A 1 -9.93 -15.93 -7.55
C ARG A 1 -9.99 -14.57 -8.25
N LEU A 2 -9.94 -13.45 -7.53
CA LEU A 2 -10.21 -12.09 -8.03
C LEU A 2 -9.12 -11.49 -8.96
N GLY A 3 -8.27 -12.30 -9.59
CA GLY A 3 -7.30 -11.82 -10.59
C GLY A 3 -6.18 -10.90 -10.07
N LEU A 4 -5.97 -10.83 -8.75
CA LEU A 4 -4.93 -10.02 -8.10
C LEU A 4 -3.84 -10.92 -7.47
N PRO A 5 -2.94 -11.54 -8.26
CA PRO A 5 -1.98 -12.51 -7.74
C PRO A 5 -0.80 -11.87 -6.99
N ILE A 6 -0.56 -10.58 -7.18
CA ILE A 6 0.56 -9.88 -6.55
C ILE A 6 0.11 -9.27 -5.24
N LEU A 7 0.90 -9.49 -4.20
CA LEU A 7 0.76 -8.84 -2.90
C LEU A 7 2.04 -8.05 -2.61
N ALA A 8 1.89 -6.82 -2.14
CA ALA A 8 2.99 -5.96 -1.75
C ALA A 8 2.70 -5.23 -0.45
N LEU A 9 3.76 -4.92 0.29
CA LEU A 9 3.72 -3.94 1.38
C LEU A 9 4.33 -2.65 0.87
N VAL A 10 3.59 -1.55 1.00
CA VAL A 10 4.02 -0.23 0.57
C VAL A 10 4.10 0.66 1.79
N ARG A 11 5.31 1.13 2.10
CA ARG A 11 5.55 2.05 3.20
C ARG A 11 5.62 3.46 2.66
N LEU A 12 4.83 4.36 3.22
CA LEU A 12 4.72 5.75 2.80
C LEU A 12 5.23 6.65 3.92
N ARG A 13 6.28 7.42 3.62
CA ARG A 13 6.70 8.55 4.44
C ARG A 13 5.96 9.80 3.96
N TYR A 14 5.05 10.28 4.79
CA TYR A 14 4.17 11.40 4.48
C TYR A 14 4.82 12.71 4.96
N PRO A 15 4.98 13.74 4.10
CA PRO A 15 5.78 14.91 4.42
C PRO A 15 5.05 15.95 5.29
N ASN A 16 3.74 15.83 5.49
CA ASN A 16 2.92 16.83 6.16
C ASN A 16 1.90 16.21 7.13
N GLY A 17 1.26 17.02 7.97
CA GLY A 17 0.25 16.56 8.94
C GLY A 17 -1.18 16.52 8.39
N ASN A 18 -1.43 16.93 7.14
CA ASN A 18 -2.76 16.91 6.54
C ASN A 18 -2.99 15.59 5.80
N TYR A 19 -3.67 14.65 6.45
CA TYR A 19 -3.95 13.33 5.87
C TYR A 19 -5.20 13.26 4.99
N LYS A 20 -5.89 14.38 4.73
CA LYS A 20 -7.06 14.35 3.84
C LYS A 20 -6.74 13.72 2.47
N PRO A 21 -5.67 14.10 1.75
CA PRO A 21 -5.36 13.50 0.45
C PRO A 21 -5.04 12.00 0.55
N PHE A 22 -4.52 11.54 1.70
CA PHE A 22 -4.32 10.12 1.94
C PHE A 22 -5.65 9.38 2.11
N HIS A 23 -6.60 9.92 2.89
CA HIS A 23 -7.93 9.33 3.03
C HIS A 23 -8.69 9.27 1.69
N ASP A 24 -8.63 10.35 0.90
CA ASP A 24 -9.24 10.38 -0.44
C ASP A 24 -8.62 9.31 -1.37
N LEU A 25 -7.30 9.06 -1.25
CA LEU A 25 -6.64 7.98 -1.98
C LEU A 25 -7.15 6.60 -1.55
N LEU A 26 -7.32 6.36 -0.25
CA LEU A 26 -7.82 5.08 0.28
C LEU A 26 -9.25 4.78 -0.23
N GLU A 27 -10.12 5.78 -0.24
CA GLU A 27 -11.51 5.64 -0.72
C GLU A 27 -11.59 5.26 -2.21
N THR A 28 -10.58 5.67 -3.00
CA THR A 28 -10.57 5.53 -4.47
C THR A 28 -9.57 4.50 -4.99
N THR A 29 -8.96 3.70 -4.11
CA THR A 29 -7.92 2.73 -4.47
C THR A 29 -8.20 1.37 -3.82
N PRO A 30 -9.11 0.56 -4.40
CA PRO A 30 -9.50 -0.74 -3.85
C PRO A 30 -8.35 -1.76 -3.80
N GLU A 31 -7.25 -1.51 -4.51
CA GLU A 31 -6.03 -2.29 -4.42
C GLU A 31 -5.39 -2.24 -3.02
N ILE A 32 -5.62 -1.17 -2.26
CA ILE A 32 -5.17 -1.02 -0.87
C ILE A 32 -6.18 -1.73 0.03
N ILE A 33 -5.83 -2.93 0.50
CA ILE A 33 -6.74 -3.78 1.28
C ILE A 33 -6.57 -3.62 2.80
N GLU A 34 -5.44 -3.07 3.24
CA GLU A 34 -5.19 -2.70 4.63
C GLU A 34 -4.30 -1.45 4.66
N ALA A 35 -4.52 -0.56 5.62
CA ALA A 35 -3.73 0.64 5.84
C ALA A 35 -3.56 0.89 7.34
N HIS A 36 -2.30 1.02 7.77
CA HIS A 36 -1.94 1.20 9.18
C HIS A 36 -1.16 2.49 9.36
N HIS A 37 -1.61 3.36 10.26
CA HIS A 37 -0.82 4.49 10.75
C HIS A 37 0.12 3.97 11.83
N VAL A 38 1.43 4.13 11.63
CA VAL A 38 2.44 3.53 12.51
C VAL A 38 3.36 4.60 13.09
N THR A 39 4.04 4.27 14.18
CA THR A 39 5.15 5.08 14.69
C THR A 39 6.45 4.72 13.97
N GLY A 40 7.36 5.69 13.82
CA GLY A 40 8.67 5.49 13.21
C GLY A 40 8.89 6.40 12.01
N ASP A 41 9.78 5.97 11.12
CA ASP A 41 10.24 6.72 9.95
C ASP A 41 9.22 6.79 8.81
N ASP A 42 8.30 5.81 8.75
CA ASP A 42 7.21 5.72 7.80
C ASP A 42 5.91 6.13 8.50
N CYS A 43 5.09 6.97 7.87
CA CYS A 43 3.82 7.38 8.46
C CYS A 43 2.75 6.30 8.25
N PHE A 44 2.75 5.62 7.11
CA PHE A 44 1.77 4.58 6.81
C PHE A 44 2.40 3.32 6.24
N VAL A 45 1.84 2.16 6.62
CA VAL A 45 2.14 0.87 6.02
C VAL A 45 0.86 0.33 5.37
N LEU A 46 0.93 0.11 4.06
CA LEU A 46 -0.19 -0.29 3.23
C LEU A 46 0.02 -1.70 2.71
N LYS A 47 -1.05 -2.50 2.71
CA LYS A 47 -1.08 -3.80 2.04
C LYS A 47 -1.80 -3.62 0.71
N VAL A 48 -1.08 -3.86 -0.37
CA VAL A 48 -1.52 -3.59 -1.74
C VAL A 48 -1.60 -4.88 -2.53
N THR A 49 -2.67 -5.05 -3.29
CA THR A 49 -2.84 -6.18 -4.22
C THR A 49 -2.89 -5.67 -5.66
N ALA A 50 -2.32 -6.43 -6.60
CA ALA A 50 -2.27 -6.02 -8.00
C ALA A 50 -2.41 -7.18 -8.97
N ARG A 51 -2.90 -6.88 -10.19
CA ARG A 51 -3.14 -7.87 -11.25
C ARG A 51 -1.87 -8.24 -12.01
N SER A 52 -0.88 -7.35 -12.02
CA SER A 52 0.41 -7.48 -12.71
C SER A 52 1.43 -6.50 -12.13
N MET A 53 2.71 -6.64 -12.50
CA MET A 53 3.77 -5.72 -12.08
C MET A 53 3.52 -4.29 -12.55
N LYS A 54 3.02 -4.12 -13.78
CA LYS A 54 2.65 -2.81 -14.31
C LYS A 54 1.52 -2.17 -13.49
N HIS A 55 0.50 -2.95 -13.15
CA HIS A 55 -0.59 -2.46 -12.30
C HIS A 55 -0.11 -2.08 -10.90
N LEU A 56 0.85 -2.84 -10.35
CA LEU A 56 1.49 -2.50 -9.09
C LEU A 56 2.21 -1.15 -9.19
N GLU A 57 3.02 -0.94 -10.23
CA GLU A 57 3.71 0.33 -10.49
C GLU A 57 2.73 1.52 -10.60
N GLU A 58 1.63 1.35 -11.33
CA GLU A 58 0.57 2.38 -11.43
C GLU A 58 -0.04 2.69 -10.05
N THR A 59 -0.29 1.65 -9.25
CA THR A 59 -0.90 1.80 -7.92
C THR A 59 0.07 2.46 -6.93
N THR A 60 1.33 2.01 -6.90
CA THR A 60 2.36 2.59 -6.01
C THR A 60 2.78 3.98 -6.45
N GLY A 61 2.72 4.30 -7.75
CA GLY A 61 2.91 5.64 -8.27
C GLY A 61 1.86 6.63 -7.75
N ARG A 62 0.58 6.23 -7.68
CA ARG A 62 -0.49 7.04 -7.05
C ARG A 62 -0.21 7.32 -5.58
N ILE A 63 0.28 6.31 -4.84
CA ILE A 63 0.69 6.48 -3.43
C ILE A 63 1.92 7.40 -3.34
N GLY A 64 2.88 7.24 -4.25
CA GLY A 64 4.11 8.05 -4.34
C GLY A 64 3.86 9.53 -4.61
N ALA A 65 2.71 9.90 -5.19
CA ALA A 65 2.32 11.30 -5.34
C ALA A 65 2.12 12.02 -3.99
N LEU A 66 1.91 11.27 -2.90
CA LEU A 66 1.72 11.81 -1.57
C LEU A 66 3.02 11.94 -0.76
N GLY A 67 4.07 11.23 -1.15
CA GLY A 67 5.33 11.17 -0.41
C GLY A 67 6.23 10.02 -0.87
N SER A 68 7.44 9.93 -0.30
CA SER A 68 8.37 8.87 -0.68
C SER A 68 7.85 7.49 -0.27
N VAL A 69 7.91 6.54 -1.19
CA VAL A 69 7.43 5.17 -0.97
C VAL A 69 8.57 4.15 -1.04
N THR A 70 8.50 3.13 -0.18
CA THR A 70 9.28 1.89 -0.32
C THR A 70 8.31 0.75 -0.57
N THR A 71 8.53 -0.04 -1.63
CA THR A 71 7.68 -1.18 -1.98
C THR A 71 8.42 -2.49 -1.76
N SER A 72 7.80 -3.43 -1.05
CA SER A 72 8.30 -4.79 -0.85
C SER A 72 7.27 -5.79 -1.38
N ILE A 73 7.63 -6.54 -2.41
CA ILE A 73 6.76 -7.57 -3.00
C ILE A 73 6.82 -8.83 -2.13
N VAL A 74 5.66 -9.39 -1.81
CA VAL A 74 5.55 -10.57 -0.96
C VAL A 74 5.72 -11.84 -1.80
N TYR A 75 6.79 -12.59 -1.55
CA TYR A 75 7.00 -13.90 -2.19
C TYR A 75 6.08 -14.99 -1.61
N SER A 76 5.93 -15.03 -0.30
CA SER A 76 5.10 -16.01 0.40
C SER A 76 4.66 -15.48 1.76
N SER A 77 3.62 -16.09 2.33
CA SER A 77 3.15 -15.83 3.70
C SER A 77 3.01 -17.18 4.42
N PRO A 78 4.11 -17.70 5.00
CA PRO A 78 4.14 -19.06 5.53
C PRO A 78 3.25 -19.24 6.77
N LEU A 79 2.90 -18.15 7.44
CA LEU A 79 1.97 -18.14 8.56
C LEU A 79 0.57 -17.70 8.08
N PRO A 80 -0.46 -18.55 8.19
CA PRO A 80 -1.84 -18.17 7.89
C PRO A 80 -2.35 -17.08 8.84
N ARG A 81 -3.34 -16.32 8.37
CA ARG A 81 -4.00 -15.28 9.17
C ARG A 81 -4.59 -15.91 10.44
N ARG A 82 -4.23 -15.38 11.61
CA ARG A 82 -4.83 -15.74 12.90
C ARG A 82 -5.97 -14.76 13.22
N ALA A 83 -6.95 -15.24 13.99
CA ALA A 83 -8.07 -14.44 14.47
C ALA A 83 -7.63 -13.42 15.52
#